data_AF-A0A9R0U2B0-F1
#
_entry.id   AF-A0A9R0U2B0-F1
#
_cell.length_a   1.000
_cell.length_b   1.000
_cell.length_c   1.000
_cell.angle_alpha   90.00
_cell.angle_beta   90.00
_cell.angle_gamma   90.00
#
_symmetry.space_group_name_H-M   'P 1'
#
loop_
_entity.id
_entity.type
_entity.pdbx_description
1 polymer ?
#
loop_
_entity_poly.entity_id
_entity_poly.type
_entity_poly.pdbx_seq_one_letter_code
_entity_poly.pdbx_strand_id
1 'polypeptide(L)'
;MPDMEESTQPKPADPELPNGAGDQVLVRSEPPKGAGTNADGWRPYTMGELLGEAAAAGRSDFAIDGNGAGSATPERSSQDSLQLSSHHDVAMDLINSVTGVDEEGRSRQRILTFAAKRYISAIERNPEDPDAYYNWALVLQESADNVDPNSDSSKDSLLEEACKKYAEATRLCPTLYDAYYNWAIAIADRAKMRGRTKEAEELWQQAIRNYDKAVQLSWNSPQALNNWGLGLQELSAIVPAKDKQTIIKTAISKFRSAIQLQFDFHRAIYNLGTVLYGLAEDTSRSGGADTSPNDLYSQSAIYVAAAHALKPNYSVYRSALRLVRSMLPLPYLKVGYLTAPPADDPIAPHKHWERSQFILNHMELQQVNDSESAPVKANALVEKAKRFIKVDVADIVSVSTCSDLTLPPGAGLCINTTHGPVFLVADTWESLDGWLDAIRLVYTIFARGKTDVLAGIITG
;
A
#
# COMPACT_ATOMS: atom_id res chain seq x y z
N MET A 1 97.88 7.02 22.50
CA MET A 1 97.81 8.32 21.80
C MET A 1 96.36 8.53 21.38
N PRO A 2 95.78 9.70 21.67
CA PRO A 2 94.42 9.79 22.19
C PRO A 2 93.45 10.58 21.28
N ASP A 3 92.24 10.77 21.83
CA ASP A 3 91.21 11.79 21.57
C ASP A 3 89.95 11.32 20.82
N MET A 4 88.71 11.56 21.28
CA MET A 4 88.21 12.21 22.50
C MET A 4 86.70 11.87 22.73
N GLU A 5 86.35 11.71 24.01
CA GLU A 5 85.16 12.12 24.83
C GLU A 5 83.80 12.38 24.15
N GLU A 6 82.68 11.76 24.55
CA GLU A 6 81.92 11.77 25.83
C GLU A 6 81.09 13.06 26.07
N SER A 7 79.76 12.96 26.05
CA SER A 7 78.91 13.47 27.14
C SER A 7 77.46 12.97 27.03
N THR A 8 76.96 12.65 28.21
CA THR A 8 75.72 12.00 28.64
C THR A 8 74.60 13.02 28.88
N GLN A 9 73.33 12.62 28.76
CA GLN A 9 72.24 13.02 29.68
C GLN A 9 71.02 12.06 29.60
N PRO A 10 70.24 11.87 30.69
CA PRO A 10 69.45 10.66 30.93
C PRO A 10 67.91 10.82 30.93
N LYS A 11 67.21 9.68 30.72
CA LYS A 11 65.78 9.41 30.99
C LYS A 11 65.44 9.50 32.49
N PRO A 12 64.16 9.69 32.88
CA PRO A 12 63.30 8.55 33.31
C PRO A 12 61.79 8.82 33.05
N ALA A 13 60.79 8.00 33.33
CA ALA A 13 60.54 6.55 33.43
C ALA A 13 59.01 6.45 33.66
N ASP A 14 58.32 5.53 32.97
CA ASP A 14 57.05 4.93 33.38
C ASP A 14 57.38 3.49 33.83
N PRO A 15 56.47 2.67 34.40
CA PRO A 15 55.32 2.86 35.31
C PRO A 15 55.41 1.85 36.50
N GLU A 16 54.43 1.78 37.42
CA GLU A 16 54.22 0.55 38.22
C GLU A 16 52.76 0.43 38.73
N LEU A 17 52.08 -0.61 38.24
CA LEU A 17 50.95 -1.31 38.88
C LEU A 17 51.53 -2.63 39.41
N PRO A 18 51.02 -3.21 40.52
CA PRO A 18 50.16 -4.38 40.31
C PRO A 18 49.14 -4.70 41.43
N ASN A 19 48.30 -5.70 41.11
CA ASN A 19 47.42 -6.52 41.97
C ASN A 19 46.09 -5.89 42.39
N GLY A 20 44.93 -6.53 42.21
CA GLY A 20 44.62 -7.85 41.69
C GLY A 20 43.20 -8.24 42.12
N ALA A 21 42.40 -8.71 41.15
CA ALA A 21 41.24 -9.60 41.26
C ALA A 21 40.02 -9.22 42.12
N GLY A 22 38.84 -9.25 41.50
CA GLY A 22 37.60 -9.64 42.18
C GLY A 22 36.35 -8.87 41.78
N ASP A 23 35.67 -9.37 40.74
CA ASP A 23 34.23 -9.36 40.49
C ASP A 23 33.36 -8.08 40.61
N GLN A 24 32.68 -7.82 39.49
CA GLN A 24 31.27 -7.43 39.36
C GLN A 24 30.74 -6.27 40.22
N VAL A 25 30.38 -5.17 39.55
CA VAL A 25 29.00 -4.61 39.52
C VAL A 25 29.06 -3.35 38.65
N LEU A 26 28.39 -3.40 37.50
CA LEU A 26 28.06 -2.21 36.70
C LEU A 26 27.10 -1.35 37.51
N VAL A 27 27.62 -0.23 38.01
CA VAL A 27 26.86 0.79 38.72
C VAL A 27 25.80 1.37 37.77
N ARG A 28 24.55 1.03 38.10
CA ARG A 28 23.35 1.76 37.65
C ARG A 28 23.39 3.17 38.24
N SER A 29 23.38 4.19 37.40
CA SER A 29 22.92 5.52 37.77
C SER A 29 21.45 5.65 37.35
N GLU A 30 20.56 5.61 38.34
CA GLU A 30 19.15 5.98 38.19
C GLU A 30 19.02 7.49 37.92
N PRO A 31 18.14 7.93 37.01
CA PRO A 31 17.54 9.26 37.07
C PRO A 31 16.20 9.20 37.83
N PRO A 32 15.76 10.33 38.41
CA PRO A 32 14.78 10.35 39.49
C PRO A 32 13.35 10.08 39.02
N LYS A 33 12.58 9.37 39.85
CA LYS A 33 11.11 9.34 39.79
C LYS A 33 10.55 10.60 40.46
N GLY A 34 9.73 11.35 39.73
CA GLY A 34 9.00 12.51 40.23
C GLY A 34 8.00 13.05 39.21
N ALA A 35 6.83 12.42 39.21
CA ALA A 35 5.54 12.77 38.60
C ALA A 35 5.38 14.14 37.90
N GLY A 36 5.00 14.06 36.62
CA GLY A 36 4.23 15.06 35.88
C GLY A 36 3.46 14.34 34.78
N THR A 37 2.24 13.89 35.08
CA THR A 37 1.35 13.23 34.14
C THR A 37 0.88 14.23 33.09
N ASN A 38 1.48 14.20 31.90
CA ASN A 38 0.85 14.75 30.70
C ASN A 38 0.00 13.65 30.08
N ALA A 39 -1.30 13.75 30.32
CA ALA A 39 -2.33 13.04 29.58
C ALA A 39 -2.35 13.58 28.15
N ASP A 40 -1.51 13.00 27.29
CA ASP A 40 -1.68 12.84 25.85
C ASP A 40 -0.37 12.28 25.31
N GLY A 41 -0.28 10.94 25.32
CA GLY A 41 0.88 10.20 24.84
C GLY A 41 1.01 10.28 23.33
N TRP A 42 1.48 11.42 22.82
CA TRP A 42 1.87 11.56 21.43
C TRP A 42 3.29 11.05 21.21
N ARG A 43 3.39 9.82 20.71
CA ARG A 43 4.58 9.35 19.97
C ARG A 43 4.27 9.51 18.48
N PRO A 44 5.16 10.12 17.67
CA PRO A 44 4.98 10.15 16.22
C PRO A 44 5.06 8.72 15.68
N TYR A 45 4.00 8.27 14.99
CA TYR A 45 3.99 6.99 14.28
C TYR A 45 4.89 7.09 13.05
N THR A 46 5.66 6.04 12.78
CA THR A 46 6.35 5.88 11.49
C THR A 46 5.36 5.38 10.44
N MET A 47 5.62 5.65 9.15
CA MET A 47 4.79 5.10 8.06
C MET A 47 4.71 3.56 8.11
N GLY A 48 5.75 2.89 8.61
CA GLY A 48 5.74 1.44 8.84
C GLY A 48 4.76 1.00 9.93
N GLU A 49 4.63 1.75 11.03
CA GLU A 49 3.65 1.46 12.09
C GLU A 49 2.21 1.69 11.61
N LEU A 50 1.97 2.75 10.83
CA LEU A 50 0.65 3.04 10.24
C LEU A 50 0.20 1.99 9.21
N LEU A 51 1.16 1.35 8.53
CA LEU A 51 0.89 0.25 7.61
C LEU A 51 0.39 -1.00 8.34
N GLY A 52 0.96 -1.32 9.49
CA GLY A 52 0.49 -2.43 10.33
C GLY A 52 -0.97 -2.24 10.78
N GLU A 53 -1.34 -1.02 11.16
CA GLU A 53 -2.71 -0.68 11.55
C GLU A 53 -3.69 -0.69 10.36
N ALA A 54 -3.28 -0.16 9.19
CA ALA A 54 -4.10 -0.21 7.97
C ALA A 54 -4.35 -1.66 7.49
N ALA A 55 -3.33 -2.52 7.56
CA ALA A 55 -3.44 -3.92 7.20
C ALA A 55 -4.30 -4.73 8.19
N ALA A 56 -4.42 -4.29 9.45
CA ALA A 56 -5.33 -4.87 10.43
C ALA A 56 -6.78 -4.39 10.22
N ALA A 57 -7.00 -3.09 10.00
CA ALA A 57 -8.31 -2.51 9.69
C ALA A 57 -8.90 -3.02 8.35
N GLY A 58 -8.06 -3.55 7.47
CA GLY A 58 -8.48 -4.21 6.24
C GLY A 58 -9.19 -5.55 6.43
N ARG A 59 -9.03 -6.21 7.60
CA ARG A 59 -9.55 -7.56 7.89
C ARG A 59 -10.97 -7.57 8.48
N SER A 60 -11.44 -6.49 9.07
CA SER A 60 -12.63 -6.49 9.95
C SER A 60 -13.95 -6.09 9.29
N ASP A 61 -14.03 -5.94 7.98
CA ASP A 61 -15.16 -5.27 7.30
C ASP A 61 -15.85 -6.15 6.21
N PHE A 62 -15.90 -7.47 6.40
CA PHE A 62 -16.61 -8.36 5.48
C PHE A 62 -17.63 -9.25 6.19
N ALA A 63 -18.89 -8.83 6.13
CA ALA A 63 -20.04 -9.72 6.21
C ALA A 63 -20.25 -10.37 4.84
N ILE A 64 -20.30 -11.70 4.80
CA ILE A 64 -20.61 -12.47 3.59
C ILE A 64 -22.15 -12.58 3.49
N ASP A 65 -22.74 -11.97 2.47
CA ASP A 65 -24.13 -12.24 2.06
C ASP A 65 -24.17 -13.64 1.41
N GLY A 66 -24.39 -14.67 2.22
CA GLY A 66 -24.58 -16.04 1.76
C GLY A 66 -26.00 -16.25 1.24
N ASN A 67 -26.18 -16.34 -0.08
CA ASN A 67 -27.44 -16.79 -0.68
C ASN A 67 -27.18 -18.01 -1.57
N GLY A 68 -27.53 -19.20 -1.07
CA GLY A 68 -27.34 -20.46 -1.76
C GLY A 68 -28.15 -21.57 -1.09
N ALA A 69 -29.46 -21.56 -1.32
CA ALA A 69 -30.38 -22.59 -0.87
C ALA A 69 -30.33 -23.80 -1.82
N GLY A 70 -30.08 -25.00 -1.29
CA GLY A 70 -30.13 -26.26 -2.04
C GLY A 70 -30.51 -27.42 -1.14
N SER A 71 -31.71 -27.96 -1.36
CA SER A 71 -32.23 -29.17 -0.72
C SER A 71 -31.87 -30.43 -1.52
N ALA A 72 -31.43 -31.51 -0.88
CA ALA A 72 -31.86 -32.88 -1.20
C ALA A 72 -31.26 -33.96 -0.27
N THR A 73 -32.00 -35.06 -0.20
CA THR A 73 -31.98 -36.25 0.67
C THR A 73 -30.80 -37.22 0.49
N PRO A 74 -30.56 -38.16 1.43
CA PRO A 74 -29.35 -38.97 1.47
C PRO A 74 -29.54 -40.35 0.83
N GLU A 75 -28.54 -40.83 0.08
CA GLU A 75 -28.28 -42.26 -0.10
C GLU A 75 -26.78 -42.55 -0.02
N ARG A 76 -26.48 -43.71 0.58
CA ARG A 76 -25.14 -44.21 0.92
C ARG A 76 -24.51 -44.93 -0.27
N SER A 77 -23.20 -44.77 -0.46
CA SER A 77 -22.26 -45.90 -0.37
C SER A 77 -20.81 -45.45 -0.44
N SER A 78 -20.06 -45.93 0.53
CA SER A 78 -18.63 -45.79 0.80
C SER A 78 -17.78 -46.74 -0.03
N GLN A 79 -16.63 -46.27 -0.52
CA GLN A 79 -15.30 -46.88 -0.33
C GLN A 79 -14.21 -46.05 -1.01
N ASP A 80 -13.86 -44.92 -0.37
CA ASP A 80 -12.55 -44.21 -0.50
C ASP A 80 -12.25 -43.36 0.77
N SER A 81 -12.96 -43.66 1.86
CA SER A 81 -13.24 -42.73 2.97
C SER A 81 -12.19 -42.68 4.10
N LEU A 82 -11.12 -43.48 4.05
CA LEU A 82 -10.20 -43.59 5.18
C LEU A 82 -9.25 -42.39 5.31
N GLN A 83 -8.69 -41.87 4.21
CA GLN A 83 -7.83 -40.67 4.27
C GLN A 83 -8.62 -39.38 4.45
N LEU A 84 -9.82 -39.29 3.87
CA LEU A 84 -10.65 -38.10 3.99
C LEU A 84 -11.12 -37.91 5.43
N SER A 85 -11.53 -38.99 6.13
CA SER A 85 -11.97 -38.92 7.53
C SER A 85 -10.94 -38.28 8.47
N SER A 86 -9.67 -38.72 8.40
CA SER A 86 -8.62 -38.21 9.29
C SER A 86 -8.37 -36.72 9.11
N HIS A 87 -8.48 -36.19 7.88
CA HIS A 87 -8.31 -34.75 7.63
C HIS A 87 -9.49 -33.92 8.13
N HIS A 88 -10.72 -34.45 8.11
CA HIS A 88 -11.87 -33.77 8.73
C HIS A 88 -11.75 -33.75 10.25
N ASP A 89 -11.26 -34.84 10.85
CA ASP A 89 -11.11 -34.96 12.30
C ASP A 89 -10.11 -33.93 12.85
N VAL A 90 -8.92 -33.80 12.24
CA VAL A 90 -7.91 -32.80 12.67
C VAL A 90 -8.46 -31.37 12.59
N ALA A 91 -9.11 -31.03 11.48
CA ALA A 91 -9.69 -29.70 11.30
C ALA A 91 -10.83 -29.41 12.30
N MET A 92 -11.64 -30.41 12.64
CA MET A 92 -12.68 -30.28 13.65
C MET A 92 -12.12 -30.13 15.06
N ASP A 93 -11.06 -30.88 15.40
CA ASP A 93 -10.40 -30.76 16.70
C ASP A 93 -9.82 -29.36 16.89
N LEU A 94 -9.19 -28.81 15.84
CA LEU A 94 -8.71 -27.42 15.84
C LEU A 94 -9.86 -26.43 16.05
N ILE A 95 -10.97 -26.55 15.30
CA ILE A 95 -12.15 -25.67 15.46
C ILE A 95 -12.74 -25.76 16.88
N ASN A 96 -12.84 -26.97 17.44
CA ASN A 96 -13.36 -27.17 18.79
C ASN A 96 -12.42 -26.63 19.88
N SER A 97 -11.12 -26.55 19.59
CA SER A 97 -10.11 -26.00 20.51
C SER A 97 -10.19 -24.47 20.65
N VAL A 98 -10.82 -23.78 19.70
CA VAL A 98 -10.95 -22.32 19.72
C VAL A 98 -11.92 -21.91 20.82
N THR A 99 -11.43 -21.18 21.81
CA THR A 99 -12.25 -20.58 22.86
C THR A 99 -12.46 -19.10 22.55
N GLY A 100 -13.70 -18.71 22.30
CA GLY A 100 -14.04 -17.30 22.07
C GLY A 100 -13.73 -16.45 23.31
N VAL A 101 -13.11 -15.28 23.09
CA VAL A 101 -12.68 -14.36 24.16
C VAL A 101 -13.84 -13.63 24.84
N ASP A 102 -14.95 -13.43 24.13
CA ASP A 102 -16.16 -12.76 24.60
C ASP A 102 -17.45 -13.55 24.25
N GLU A 103 -18.61 -13.03 24.63
CA GLU A 103 -19.90 -13.70 24.32
C GLU A 103 -20.18 -13.79 22.82
N GLU A 104 -19.77 -12.78 22.07
CA GLU A 104 -19.97 -12.72 20.62
C GLU A 104 -19.08 -13.74 19.90
N GLY A 105 -17.79 -13.78 20.23
CA GLY A 105 -16.81 -14.74 19.75
C GLY A 105 -17.16 -16.18 20.13
N ARG A 106 -17.64 -16.43 21.35
CA ARG A 106 -18.16 -17.76 21.72
C ARG A 106 -19.38 -18.16 20.89
N SER A 107 -20.27 -17.20 20.61
CA SER A 107 -21.45 -17.44 19.76
C SER A 107 -21.06 -17.68 18.31
N ARG A 108 -20.14 -16.88 17.76
CA ARG A 108 -19.52 -17.09 16.44
C ARG A 108 -18.90 -18.48 16.36
N GLN A 109 -18.09 -18.89 17.34
CA GLN A 109 -17.43 -20.18 17.31
C GLN A 109 -18.40 -21.37 17.31
N ARG A 110 -19.52 -21.28 18.03
CA ARG A 110 -20.59 -22.30 17.95
C ARG A 110 -21.20 -22.40 16.55
N ILE A 111 -21.42 -21.25 15.90
CA ILE A 111 -21.95 -21.20 14.53
C ILE A 111 -20.93 -21.80 13.55
N LEU A 112 -19.65 -21.45 13.66
CA LEU A 112 -18.58 -21.98 12.84
C LEU A 112 -18.43 -23.50 13.00
N THR A 113 -18.48 -23.99 14.24
CA THR A 113 -18.47 -25.44 14.53
C THR A 113 -19.64 -26.16 13.86
N PHE A 114 -20.84 -25.57 13.91
CA PHE A 114 -22.02 -26.15 13.25
C PHE A 114 -21.89 -26.14 11.72
N ALA A 115 -21.40 -25.02 11.15
CA ALA A 115 -21.17 -24.89 9.71
C ALA A 115 -20.12 -25.89 9.20
N ALA A 116 -19.00 -26.05 9.90
CA ALA A 116 -17.97 -27.04 9.57
C ALA A 116 -18.56 -28.45 9.48
N LYS A 117 -19.34 -28.89 10.49
CA LYS A 117 -20.03 -30.19 10.46
C LYS A 117 -20.96 -30.35 9.27
N ARG A 118 -21.60 -29.27 8.81
CA ARG A 118 -22.48 -29.29 7.65
C ARG A 118 -21.69 -29.48 6.36
N TYR A 119 -20.58 -28.76 6.18
CA TYR A 119 -19.73 -28.90 5.00
C TYR A 119 -18.99 -30.24 4.96
N ILE A 120 -18.50 -30.74 6.10
CA ILE A 120 -17.95 -32.10 6.22
C ILE A 120 -18.97 -33.13 5.72
N SER A 121 -20.20 -33.03 6.21
CA SER A 121 -21.25 -33.96 5.82
C SER A 121 -21.70 -33.77 4.35
N ALA A 122 -21.55 -32.57 3.78
CA ALA A 122 -21.77 -32.34 2.35
C ALA A 122 -20.69 -33.04 1.52
N ILE A 123 -19.41 -32.90 1.91
CA ILE A 123 -18.26 -33.57 1.28
C ILE A 123 -18.38 -35.11 1.38
N GLU A 124 -18.83 -35.65 2.52
CA GLU A 124 -19.09 -37.08 2.67
C GLU A 124 -20.17 -37.61 1.71
N ARG A 125 -21.14 -36.76 1.35
CA ARG A 125 -22.21 -37.11 0.38
C ARG A 125 -21.76 -36.90 -1.05
N ASN A 126 -20.98 -35.85 -1.31
CA ASN A 126 -20.44 -35.51 -2.61
C ASN A 126 -19.00 -35.01 -2.48
N PRO A 127 -18.01 -35.92 -2.63
CA PRO A 127 -16.59 -35.55 -2.54
C PRO A 127 -16.08 -34.65 -3.67
N GLU A 128 -16.88 -34.46 -4.72
CA GLU A 128 -16.54 -33.62 -5.89
C GLU A 128 -17.27 -32.26 -5.86
N ASP A 129 -17.74 -31.83 -4.68
CA ASP A 129 -18.37 -30.51 -4.47
C ASP A 129 -17.31 -29.44 -4.13
N PRO A 130 -16.84 -28.62 -5.11
CA PRO A 130 -15.86 -27.58 -4.85
C PRO A 130 -16.36 -26.50 -3.87
N ASP A 131 -17.66 -26.21 -3.85
CA ASP A 131 -18.24 -25.18 -3.00
C ASP A 131 -18.24 -25.62 -1.54
N ALA A 132 -18.45 -26.90 -1.27
CA ALA A 132 -18.35 -27.44 0.09
C ALA A 132 -16.92 -27.31 0.65
N TYR A 133 -15.88 -27.60 -0.14
CA TYR A 133 -14.49 -27.39 0.26
C TYR A 133 -14.16 -25.90 0.43
N TYR A 134 -14.57 -25.06 -0.52
CA TYR A 134 -14.35 -23.61 -0.46
C TYR A 134 -14.97 -23.00 0.81
N ASN A 135 -16.24 -23.29 1.08
CA ASN A 135 -16.93 -22.75 2.24
C ASN A 135 -16.40 -23.30 3.56
N TRP A 136 -15.94 -24.56 3.58
CA TRP A 136 -15.27 -25.09 4.76
C TRP A 136 -13.92 -24.42 5.01
N ALA A 137 -13.17 -24.09 3.96
CA ALA A 137 -11.94 -23.31 4.05
C ALA A 137 -12.19 -21.91 4.65
N LEU A 138 -13.29 -21.25 4.28
CA LEU A 138 -13.72 -19.99 4.88
C LEU A 138 -14.02 -20.13 6.37
N VAL A 139 -14.73 -21.19 6.77
CA VAL A 139 -15.02 -21.47 8.20
C VAL A 139 -13.73 -21.66 9.00
N LEU A 140 -12.72 -22.32 8.42
CA LEU A 140 -11.41 -22.51 9.05
C LEU A 140 -10.65 -21.19 9.19
N GLN A 141 -10.66 -20.32 8.18
CA GLN A 141 -10.07 -18.98 8.27
C GLN A 141 -10.76 -18.11 9.33
N GLU A 142 -12.08 -18.08 9.32
CA GLU A 142 -12.85 -17.32 10.32
C GLU A 142 -12.61 -17.87 11.74
N SER A 143 -12.50 -19.20 11.89
CA SER A 143 -12.11 -19.80 13.18
C SER A 143 -10.71 -19.38 13.60
N ALA A 144 -9.77 -19.28 12.65
CA ALA A 144 -8.40 -18.81 12.90
C ALA A 144 -8.36 -17.35 13.39
N ASP A 145 -9.26 -16.50 12.91
CA ASP A 145 -9.38 -15.12 13.37
C ASP A 145 -10.05 -14.98 14.74
N ASN A 146 -10.82 -15.97 15.16
CA ASN A 146 -11.41 -16.04 16.50
C ASN A 146 -10.50 -16.66 17.57
N VAL A 147 -9.28 -17.08 17.22
CA VAL A 147 -8.28 -17.61 18.18
C VAL A 147 -7.80 -16.50 19.12
N ASP A 148 -7.76 -16.81 20.43
CA ASP A 148 -7.16 -15.93 21.43
C ASP A 148 -5.68 -15.65 21.09
N PRO A 149 -5.25 -14.39 20.96
CA PRO A 149 -3.86 -14.04 20.72
C PRO A 149 -2.85 -14.63 21.73
N ASN A 150 -3.29 -15.01 22.92
CA ASN A 150 -2.47 -15.62 23.97
C ASN A 150 -2.43 -17.16 23.91
N SER A 151 -3.13 -17.78 22.95
CA SER A 151 -3.14 -19.23 22.76
C SER A 151 -1.98 -19.68 21.86
N ASP A 152 -1.25 -20.71 22.28
CA ASP A 152 -0.16 -21.28 21.48
C ASP A 152 -0.69 -21.92 20.18
N SER A 153 -0.16 -21.44 19.05
CA SER A 153 -0.13 -21.98 17.67
C SER A 153 -1.39 -22.52 16.95
N SER A 154 -2.60 -22.50 17.54
CA SER A 154 -3.83 -22.99 16.86
C SER A 154 -4.16 -22.24 15.55
N LYS A 155 -3.84 -20.94 15.49
CA LYS A 155 -4.17 -20.09 14.33
C LYS A 155 -3.49 -20.55 13.03
N ASP A 156 -2.19 -20.83 13.06
CA ASP A 156 -1.45 -21.25 11.87
C ASP A 156 -1.91 -22.63 11.37
N SER A 157 -2.20 -23.56 12.29
CA SER A 157 -2.74 -24.87 11.93
C SER A 157 -4.11 -24.78 11.27
N LEU A 158 -5.00 -23.90 11.75
CA LEU A 158 -6.30 -23.63 11.12
C LEU A 158 -6.13 -23.05 9.71
N LEU A 159 -5.21 -22.09 9.54
CA LEU A 159 -4.91 -21.51 8.22
C LEU A 159 -4.29 -22.53 7.26
N GLU A 160 -3.45 -23.44 7.76
CA GLU A 160 -2.88 -24.52 6.94
C GLU A 160 -3.97 -25.49 6.45
N GLU A 161 -4.88 -25.91 7.34
CA GLU A 161 -6.02 -26.73 6.94
C GLU A 161 -6.94 -25.98 5.95
N ALA A 162 -7.18 -24.68 6.16
CA ALA A 162 -7.91 -23.86 5.19
C ALA A 162 -7.24 -23.88 3.81
N CYS A 163 -5.91 -23.73 3.76
CA CYS A 163 -5.14 -23.81 2.52
C CYS A 163 -5.33 -25.17 1.81
N LYS A 164 -5.36 -26.29 2.54
CA LYS A 164 -5.62 -27.62 1.98
C LYS A 164 -7.02 -27.70 1.36
N LYS A 165 -8.03 -27.12 2.00
CA LYS A 165 -9.40 -27.11 1.46
C LYS A 165 -9.56 -26.21 0.24
N TYR A 166 -8.89 -25.05 0.19
CA TYR A 166 -8.83 -24.26 -1.04
C TYR A 166 -8.10 -24.96 -2.18
N ALA A 167 -6.99 -25.64 -1.89
CA ALA A 167 -6.27 -26.42 -2.88
C ALA A 167 -7.19 -27.48 -3.50
N GLU A 168 -8.02 -28.13 -2.69
CA GLU A 168 -8.99 -29.11 -3.19
C GLU A 168 -10.14 -28.47 -3.97
N ALA A 169 -10.70 -27.35 -3.49
CA ALA A 169 -11.72 -26.60 -4.21
C ALA A 169 -11.24 -26.14 -5.60
N THR A 170 -10.00 -25.66 -5.69
CA THR A 170 -9.39 -25.22 -6.96
C THR A 170 -8.95 -26.39 -7.85
N ARG A 171 -8.63 -27.56 -7.28
CA ARG A 171 -8.41 -28.80 -8.04
C ARG A 171 -9.69 -29.25 -8.74
N LEU A 172 -10.82 -29.22 -8.01
CA LEU A 172 -12.14 -29.59 -8.51
C LEU A 172 -12.70 -28.54 -9.49
N CYS A 173 -12.50 -27.26 -9.19
CA CYS A 173 -12.92 -26.14 -10.05
C CYS A 173 -11.77 -25.14 -10.27
N PRO A 174 -10.93 -25.34 -11.31
CA PRO A 174 -9.79 -24.46 -11.63
C PRO A 174 -10.16 -23.03 -12.06
N THR A 175 -11.46 -22.73 -12.15
CA THR A 175 -11.98 -21.41 -12.52
C THR A 175 -12.66 -20.70 -11.35
N LEU A 176 -12.63 -21.28 -10.14
CA LEU A 176 -13.22 -20.70 -8.95
C LEU A 176 -12.36 -19.54 -8.41
N TYR A 177 -12.64 -18.34 -8.93
CA TYR A 177 -11.97 -17.09 -8.57
C TYR A 177 -11.87 -16.88 -7.05
N ASP A 178 -12.99 -17.02 -6.33
CA ASP A 178 -13.05 -16.72 -4.90
C ASP A 178 -12.17 -17.66 -4.07
N ALA A 179 -12.01 -18.92 -4.49
CA ALA A 179 -11.11 -19.86 -3.85
C ALA A 179 -9.66 -19.43 -4.01
N TYR A 180 -9.21 -19.05 -5.21
CA TYR A 180 -7.84 -18.53 -5.40
C TYR A 180 -7.58 -17.25 -4.58
N TYR A 181 -8.54 -16.31 -4.59
CA TYR A 181 -8.41 -15.06 -3.86
C TYR A 181 -8.31 -15.27 -2.35
N ASN A 182 -9.23 -16.03 -1.76
CA ASN A 182 -9.25 -16.27 -0.31
C ASN A 182 -8.15 -17.23 0.14
N TRP A 183 -7.68 -18.11 -0.73
CA TRP A 183 -6.48 -18.91 -0.49
C TRP A 183 -5.23 -18.04 -0.39
N ALA A 184 -5.09 -17.05 -1.29
CA ALA A 184 -3.99 -16.11 -1.23
C ALA A 184 -3.97 -15.30 0.08
N ILE A 185 -5.15 -14.92 0.61
CA ILE A 185 -5.28 -14.25 1.91
C ILE A 185 -4.81 -15.17 3.04
N ALA A 186 -5.27 -16.42 3.07
CA ALA A 186 -4.85 -17.40 4.08
C ALA A 186 -3.32 -17.59 4.08
N ILE A 187 -2.72 -17.76 2.89
CA ILE A 187 -1.27 -17.90 2.75
C ILE A 187 -0.54 -16.63 3.21
N ALA A 188 -1.05 -15.44 2.84
CA ALA A 188 -0.47 -14.16 3.24
C ALA A 188 -0.47 -13.99 4.76
N ASP A 189 -1.52 -14.43 5.45
CA ASP A 189 -1.59 -14.36 6.90
C ASP A 189 -0.63 -15.35 7.58
N ARG A 190 -0.44 -16.54 7.02
CA ARG A 190 0.65 -17.43 7.44
C ARG A 190 2.02 -16.82 7.23
N ALA A 191 2.25 -16.16 6.08
CA ALA A 191 3.52 -15.48 5.78
C ALA A 191 3.85 -14.40 6.83
N LYS A 192 2.86 -13.59 7.23
CA LYS A 192 3.02 -12.57 8.28
C LYS A 192 3.43 -13.17 9.63
N MET A 193 2.86 -14.32 10.01
CA MET A 193 3.20 -15.00 11.27
C MET A 193 4.65 -15.49 11.30
N ARG A 194 5.24 -15.75 10.13
CA ARG A 194 6.65 -16.16 9.99
C ARG A 194 7.61 -14.97 9.97
N GLY A 195 7.12 -13.73 9.83
CA GLY A 195 7.94 -12.53 9.83
C GLY A 195 8.94 -12.50 8.66
N ARG A 196 10.23 -12.35 8.97
CA ARG A 196 11.30 -12.18 7.98
C ARG A 196 12.14 -13.45 7.78
N THR A 197 11.49 -14.56 7.47
CA THR A 197 12.14 -15.86 7.24
C THR A 197 12.08 -16.29 5.78
N LYS A 198 12.85 -17.31 5.41
CA LYS A 198 12.78 -17.93 4.09
C LYS A 198 11.43 -18.60 3.81
N GLU A 199 10.82 -19.19 4.84
CA GLU A 199 9.46 -19.72 4.76
C GLU A 199 8.45 -18.60 4.45
N ALA A 200 8.58 -17.42 5.09
CA ALA A 200 7.73 -16.27 4.77
C ALA A 200 7.87 -15.82 3.32
N GLU A 201 9.09 -15.82 2.79
CA GLU A 201 9.37 -15.51 1.38
C GLU A 201 8.64 -16.48 0.43
N GLU A 202 8.72 -17.78 0.69
CA GLU A 202 8.03 -18.82 -0.10
C GLU A 202 6.51 -18.70 -0.01
N LEU A 203 5.97 -18.42 1.18
CA LEU A 203 4.54 -18.19 1.38
C LEU A 203 4.07 -16.93 0.64
N TRP A 204 4.80 -15.83 0.72
CA TRP A 204 4.45 -14.62 -0.04
C TRP A 204 4.45 -14.87 -1.55
N GLN A 205 5.44 -15.59 -2.08
CA GLN A 205 5.46 -15.99 -3.49
C GLN A 205 4.26 -16.87 -3.86
N GLN A 206 3.85 -17.78 -2.98
CA GLN A 206 2.64 -18.60 -3.17
C GLN A 206 1.36 -17.75 -3.16
N ALA A 207 1.21 -16.82 -2.22
CA ALA A 207 0.08 -15.90 -2.17
C ALA A 207 0.00 -15.04 -3.44
N ILE A 208 1.13 -14.51 -3.90
CA ILE A 208 1.23 -13.73 -5.14
C ILE A 208 0.77 -14.54 -6.37
N ARG A 209 1.16 -15.81 -6.49
CA ARG A 209 0.70 -16.68 -7.60
C ARG A 209 -0.81 -16.91 -7.56
N ASN A 210 -1.39 -17.05 -6.37
CA ASN A 210 -2.84 -17.22 -6.21
C ASN A 210 -3.59 -15.91 -6.51
N TYR A 211 -3.09 -14.76 -6.08
CA TYR A 211 -3.66 -13.46 -6.45
C TYR A 211 -3.59 -13.22 -7.97
N ASP A 212 -2.46 -13.53 -8.61
CA ASP A 212 -2.33 -13.46 -10.07
C ASP A 212 -3.37 -14.35 -10.76
N LYS A 213 -3.51 -15.60 -10.31
CA LYS A 213 -4.52 -16.51 -10.87
C LYS A 213 -5.95 -16.00 -10.68
N ALA A 214 -6.27 -15.45 -9.52
CA ALA A 214 -7.56 -14.82 -9.25
C ALA A 214 -7.79 -13.64 -10.21
N VAL A 215 -6.84 -12.73 -10.38
CA VAL A 215 -6.97 -11.60 -11.31
C VAL A 215 -7.08 -12.05 -12.77
N GLN A 216 -6.43 -13.15 -13.17
CA GLN A 216 -6.60 -13.72 -14.52
C GLN A 216 -8.02 -14.25 -14.76
N LEU A 217 -8.67 -14.80 -13.72
CA LEU A 217 -10.05 -15.29 -13.79
C LEU A 217 -11.07 -14.13 -13.72
N SER A 218 -10.75 -13.09 -12.95
CA SER A 218 -11.58 -11.90 -12.76
C SER A 218 -10.73 -10.62 -12.77
N TRP A 219 -10.52 -10.08 -13.97
CA TRP A 219 -9.62 -8.95 -14.21
C TRP A 219 -10.15 -7.62 -13.64
N ASN A 220 -11.44 -7.55 -13.32
CA ASN A 220 -12.15 -6.34 -12.89
C ASN A 220 -12.34 -6.27 -11.36
N SER A 221 -11.44 -6.87 -10.57
CA SER A 221 -11.46 -6.83 -9.10
C SER A 221 -10.39 -5.86 -8.55
N PRO A 222 -10.77 -4.62 -8.17
CA PRO A 222 -9.86 -3.70 -7.49
C PRO A 222 -9.26 -4.29 -6.21
N GLN A 223 -10.04 -5.03 -5.44
CA GLN A 223 -9.65 -5.64 -4.17
C GLN A 223 -8.55 -6.69 -4.36
N ALA A 224 -8.68 -7.55 -5.37
CA ALA A 224 -7.64 -8.54 -5.69
C ALA A 224 -6.34 -7.88 -6.13
N LEU A 225 -6.42 -6.86 -6.98
CA LEU A 225 -5.25 -6.08 -7.40
C LEU A 225 -4.57 -5.35 -6.24
N ASN A 226 -5.34 -4.75 -5.33
CA ASN A 226 -4.82 -4.10 -4.14
C ASN A 226 -4.11 -5.11 -3.21
N ASN A 227 -4.73 -6.27 -2.95
CA ASN A 227 -4.12 -7.28 -2.09
C ASN A 227 -2.90 -7.94 -2.72
N TRP A 228 -2.88 -8.08 -4.05
CA TRP A 228 -1.69 -8.47 -4.79
C TRP A 228 -0.56 -7.45 -4.60
N GLY A 229 -0.86 -6.16 -4.76
CA GLY A 229 0.08 -5.06 -4.51
C GLY A 229 0.65 -5.10 -3.08
N LEU A 230 -0.21 -5.34 -2.07
CA LEU A 230 0.21 -5.49 -0.67
C LEU A 230 1.11 -6.71 -0.48
N GLY A 231 0.78 -7.87 -1.05
CA GLY A 231 1.65 -9.05 -0.98
C GLY A 231 3.03 -8.82 -1.60
N LEU A 232 3.10 -8.09 -2.71
CA LEU A 232 4.36 -7.67 -3.33
C LEU A 232 5.14 -6.70 -2.43
N GLN A 233 4.47 -5.74 -1.80
CA GLN A 233 5.09 -4.82 -0.85
C GLN A 233 5.70 -5.56 0.34
N GLU A 234 4.97 -6.51 0.93
CA GLU A 234 5.46 -7.34 2.04
C GLU A 234 6.64 -8.23 1.62
N LEU A 235 6.56 -8.88 0.45
CA LEU A 235 7.68 -9.63 -0.12
C LEU A 235 8.91 -8.73 -0.29
N SER A 236 8.72 -7.51 -0.80
CA SER A 236 9.82 -6.55 -1.03
C SER A 236 10.57 -6.15 0.25
N ALA A 237 9.93 -6.23 1.42
CA ALA A 237 10.51 -5.88 2.71
C ALA A 237 11.46 -6.98 3.25
N ILE A 238 11.36 -8.20 2.74
CA ILE A 238 12.11 -9.36 3.24
C ILE A 238 13.09 -9.96 2.23
N VAL A 239 12.96 -9.65 0.94
CA VAL A 239 13.88 -10.08 -0.12
C VAL A 239 15.16 -9.24 -0.19
N PRO A 240 16.23 -9.74 -0.83
CA PRO A 240 17.44 -8.97 -1.09
C PRO A 240 17.18 -7.71 -1.93
N ALA A 241 18.01 -6.67 -1.71
CA ALA A 241 17.87 -5.36 -2.38
C ALA A 241 17.85 -5.43 -3.92
N LYS A 242 18.56 -6.41 -4.51
CA LYS A 242 18.59 -6.63 -5.96
C LYS A 242 17.22 -6.97 -6.55
N ASP A 243 16.36 -7.66 -5.80
CA ASP A 243 15.05 -8.12 -6.26
C ASP A 243 13.94 -7.13 -5.89
N LYS A 244 14.19 -6.33 -4.83
CA LYS A 244 13.26 -5.34 -4.26
C LYS A 244 12.70 -4.36 -5.30
N GLN A 245 13.56 -3.79 -6.15
CA GLN A 245 13.16 -2.75 -7.12
C GLN A 245 12.10 -3.26 -8.12
N THR A 246 12.30 -4.44 -8.68
CA THR A 246 11.36 -5.04 -9.64
C THR A 246 10.03 -5.38 -8.98
N ILE A 247 10.07 -5.88 -7.75
CA ILE A 247 8.88 -6.22 -6.97
C ILE A 247 8.08 -4.95 -6.63
N ILE A 248 8.73 -3.87 -6.19
CA ILE A 248 8.09 -2.59 -5.89
C ILE A 248 7.44 -1.98 -7.14
N LYS A 249 8.13 -1.97 -8.29
CA LYS A 249 7.54 -1.50 -9.55
C LYS A 249 6.28 -2.28 -9.92
N THR A 250 6.30 -3.59 -9.70
CA THR A 250 5.12 -4.44 -9.91
C THR A 250 4.00 -4.09 -8.93
N ALA A 251 4.31 -3.87 -7.65
CA ALA A 251 3.32 -3.45 -6.64
C ALA A 251 2.64 -2.13 -7.02
N ILE A 252 3.43 -1.12 -7.42
CA ILE A 252 2.93 0.17 -7.90
C ILE A 252 1.95 -0.01 -9.07
N SER A 253 2.31 -0.85 -10.04
CA SER A 253 1.44 -1.17 -11.19
C SER A 253 0.12 -1.80 -10.75
N LYS A 254 0.12 -2.71 -9.77
CA LYS A 254 -1.11 -3.33 -9.26
C LYS A 254 -2.01 -2.35 -8.51
N PHE A 255 -1.44 -1.48 -7.66
CA PHE A 255 -2.24 -0.43 -7.01
C PHE A 255 -2.82 0.56 -8.02
N ARG A 256 -2.04 1.01 -9.01
CA ARG A 256 -2.55 1.86 -10.10
C ARG A 256 -3.68 1.18 -10.87
N SER A 257 -3.56 -0.11 -11.18
CA SER A 257 -4.61 -0.87 -11.86
C SER A 257 -5.89 -0.94 -11.01
N ALA A 258 -5.77 -1.13 -9.69
CA ALA A 258 -6.92 -1.11 -8.78
C ALA A 258 -7.62 0.27 -8.78
N ILE A 259 -6.86 1.36 -8.75
CA ILE A 259 -7.38 2.74 -8.81
C ILE A 259 -8.04 3.00 -10.18
N GLN A 260 -7.50 2.48 -11.27
CA GLN A 260 -8.10 2.66 -12.60
C GLN A 260 -9.45 1.94 -12.75
N LEU A 261 -9.66 0.82 -12.05
CA LEU A 261 -10.95 0.14 -12.00
C LEU A 261 -11.94 0.86 -11.09
N GLN A 262 -11.46 1.42 -9.97
CA GLN A 262 -12.26 2.17 -9.01
C GLN A 262 -11.47 3.39 -8.50
N PHE A 263 -11.73 4.54 -9.12
CA PHE A 263 -10.94 5.76 -8.86
C PHE A 263 -11.02 6.25 -7.42
N ASP A 264 -12.10 5.98 -6.70
CA ASP A 264 -12.26 6.34 -5.29
C ASP A 264 -11.87 5.22 -4.32
N PHE A 265 -11.13 4.20 -4.78
CA PHE A 265 -10.67 3.11 -3.93
C PHE A 265 -9.53 3.57 -3.01
N HIS A 266 -9.92 4.28 -1.95
CA HIS A 266 -9.03 4.96 -1.01
C HIS A 266 -7.96 4.05 -0.38
N ARG A 267 -8.23 2.75 -0.21
CA ARG A 267 -7.23 1.78 0.30
C ARG A 267 -6.07 1.62 -0.69
N ALA A 268 -6.35 1.45 -1.98
CA ALA A 268 -5.32 1.35 -3.01
C ALA A 268 -4.55 2.67 -3.20
N ILE A 269 -5.25 3.81 -3.14
CA ILE A 269 -4.64 5.15 -3.17
C ILE A 269 -3.66 5.31 -1.99
N TYR A 270 -4.10 4.98 -0.78
CA TYR A 270 -3.26 5.04 0.41
C TYR A 270 -2.04 4.12 0.30
N ASN A 271 -2.26 2.86 -0.08
CA ASN A 271 -1.19 1.87 -0.20
C ASN A 271 -0.16 2.27 -1.26
N LEU A 272 -0.59 2.83 -2.40
CA LEU A 272 0.31 3.38 -3.40
C LEU A 272 1.16 4.52 -2.82
N GLY A 273 0.55 5.44 -2.09
CA GLY A 273 1.28 6.49 -1.38
C GLY A 273 2.36 5.92 -0.44
N THR A 274 2.02 4.88 0.32
CA THR A 274 2.98 4.25 1.24
C THR A 274 4.15 3.55 0.53
N VAL A 275 3.90 2.90 -0.61
CA VAL A 275 4.95 2.25 -1.40
C VAL A 275 5.88 3.27 -2.01
N LEU A 276 5.33 4.38 -2.51
CA LEU A 276 6.13 5.50 -3.04
C LEU A 276 6.99 6.14 -1.94
N TYR A 277 6.47 6.27 -0.72
CA TYR A 277 7.26 6.72 0.43
C TYR A 277 8.43 5.77 0.72
N GLY A 278 8.16 4.46 0.78
CA GLY A 278 9.20 3.45 1.00
C GLY A 278 10.26 3.46 -0.09
N LEU A 279 9.85 3.64 -1.35
CA LEU A 279 10.76 3.78 -2.48
C LEU A 279 11.61 5.06 -2.38
N ALA A 280 11.04 6.17 -1.91
CA ALA A 280 11.77 7.41 -1.67
C ALA A 280 12.87 7.23 -0.60
N GLU A 281 12.54 6.55 0.50
CA GLU A 281 13.49 6.22 1.57
C GLU A 281 14.66 5.36 1.06
N ASP A 282 14.37 4.30 0.31
CA ASP A 282 15.39 3.43 -0.26
C ASP A 282 16.29 4.20 -1.24
N THR A 283 15.67 5.03 -2.08
CA THR A 283 16.37 5.83 -3.10
C THR A 283 17.29 6.86 -2.45
N SER A 284 16.82 7.53 -1.40
CA SER A 284 17.60 8.48 -0.60
C SER A 284 18.85 7.83 0.03
N ARG A 285 18.72 6.57 0.49
CA ARG A 285 19.83 5.81 1.09
C ARG A 285 20.81 5.24 0.07
N SER A 286 20.34 4.82 -1.10
CA SER A 286 21.17 4.19 -2.14
C SER A 286 21.82 5.18 -3.11
N GLY A 287 21.41 6.45 -3.12
CA GLY A 287 22.11 7.55 -3.81
C GLY A 287 22.20 7.43 -5.35
N GLY A 288 21.44 6.54 -5.98
CA GLY A 288 21.68 6.13 -7.37
C GLY A 288 20.45 5.87 -8.25
N ALA A 289 19.33 6.56 -8.05
CA ALA A 289 18.17 6.41 -8.95
C ALA A 289 18.05 7.56 -9.97
N ASP A 290 17.46 7.24 -11.11
CA ASP A 290 17.08 8.18 -12.18
C ASP A 290 15.95 9.15 -11.75
N THR A 291 15.22 8.85 -10.67
CA THR A 291 14.16 9.68 -10.10
C THR A 291 14.60 10.28 -8.77
N SER A 292 14.40 11.58 -8.60
CA SER A 292 14.74 12.28 -7.35
C SER A 292 13.91 11.72 -6.18
N PRO A 293 14.51 11.41 -5.02
CA PRO A 293 13.75 11.01 -3.82
C PRO A 293 12.64 12.02 -3.47
N ASN A 294 12.88 13.32 -3.72
CA ASN A 294 11.90 14.38 -3.44
C ASN A 294 10.64 14.25 -4.30
N ASP A 295 10.76 13.82 -5.55
CA ASP A 295 9.59 13.62 -6.41
C ASP A 295 8.74 12.45 -5.91
N LEU A 296 9.38 11.39 -5.42
CA LEU A 296 8.70 10.23 -4.84
C LEU A 296 8.01 10.59 -3.52
N TYR A 297 8.67 11.38 -2.65
CA TYR A 297 8.04 11.90 -1.42
C TYR A 297 6.83 12.78 -1.75
N SER A 298 6.95 13.66 -2.74
CA SER A 298 5.85 14.53 -3.18
C SER A 298 4.68 13.71 -3.74
N GLN A 299 4.95 12.71 -4.60
CA GLN A 299 3.91 11.81 -5.11
C GLN A 299 3.23 11.03 -3.98
N SER A 300 4.01 10.48 -3.05
CA SER A 300 3.48 9.82 -1.84
C SER A 300 2.52 10.74 -1.09
N ALA A 301 2.91 12.00 -0.86
CA ALA A 301 2.09 12.96 -0.14
C ALA A 301 0.79 13.29 -0.86
N ILE A 302 0.80 13.40 -2.19
CA ILE A 302 -0.40 13.58 -3.03
C ILE A 302 -1.36 12.41 -2.82
N TYR A 303 -0.88 11.17 -2.90
CA TYR A 303 -1.68 9.96 -2.68
C TYR A 303 -2.27 9.89 -1.27
N VAL A 304 -1.47 10.15 -0.24
CA VAL A 304 -1.95 10.14 1.15
C VAL A 304 -2.98 11.25 1.41
N ALA A 305 -2.76 12.46 0.87
CA ALA A 305 -3.72 13.55 0.94
C ALA A 305 -5.04 13.18 0.25
N ALA A 306 -4.99 12.54 -0.92
CA ALA A 306 -6.17 12.10 -1.63
C ALA A 306 -6.95 11.01 -0.87
N ALA A 307 -6.25 10.02 -0.31
CA ALA A 307 -6.88 8.99 0.52
C ALA A 307 -7.56 9.59 1.76
N HIS A 308 -6.90 10.54 2.43
CA HIS A 308 -7.49 11.27 3.56
C HIS A 308 -8.71 12.10 3.13
N ALA A 309 -8.65 12.80 2.00
CA ALA A 309 -9.78 13.59 1.49
C ALA A 309 -11.01 12.72 1.21
N LEU A 310 -10.82 11.53 0.64
CA LEU A 310 -11.91 10.57 0.37
C LEU A 310 -12.48 9.94 1.64
N LYS A 311 -11.65 9.72 2.67
CA LYS A 311 -12.03 9.11 3.96
C LYS A 311 -11.41 9.85 5.17
N PRO A 312 -11.92 11.03 5.53
CA PRO A 312 -11.32 11.88 6.58
C PRO A 312 -11.44 11.31 8.00
N ASN A 313 -12.37 10.38 8.20
CA ASN A 313 -12.63 9.74 9.50
C ASN A 313 -11.67 8.59 9.81
N TYR A 314 -10.84 8.15 8.85
CA TYR A 314 -9.85 7.11 9.07
C TYR A 314 -8.63 7.72 9.78
N SER A 315 -8.45 7.37 11.06
CA SER A 315 -7.36 7.87 11.91
C SER A 315 -5.99 7.62 11.30
N VAL A 316 -5.79 6.44 10.72
CA VAL A 316 -4.54 6.06 10.06
C VAL A 316 -4.17 7.03 8.94
N TYR A 317 -5.14 7.46 8.12
CA TYR A 317 -4.88 8.41 7.02
C TYR A 317 -4.56 9.81 7.56
N ARG A 318 -5.24 10.23 8.63
CA ARG A 318 -4.92 11.50 9.31
C ARG A 318 -3.50 11.51 9.85
N SER A 319 -3.08 10.41 10.50
CA SER A 319 -1.72 10.27 11.03
C SER A 319 -0.69 10.27 9.91
N ALA A 320 -0.93 9.51 8.83
CA ALA A 320 -0.03 9.48 7.68
C ALA A 320 0.09 10.85 7.01
N LEU A 321 -1.04 11.55 6.81
CA LEU A 321 -1.05 12.89 6.25
C LEU A 321 -0.19 13.85 7.07
N ARG A 322 -0.26 13.78 8.41
CA ARG A 322 0.58 14.64 9.27
C ARG A 322 2.08 14.46 9.01
N LEU A 323 2.52 13.24 8.68
CA LEU A 323 3.93 12.94 8.38
C LEU A 323 4.37 13.50 7.04
N VAL A 324 3.51 13.39 6.02
CA VAL A 324 3.87 13.70 4.63
C VAL A 324 3.39 15.07 4.16
N ARG A 325 2.61 15.80 4.97
CA ARG A 325 2.02 17.10 4.57
C ARG A 325 3.06 18.13 4.18
N SER A 326 4.22 18.15 4.84
CA SER A 326 5.33 19.06 4.48
C SER A 326 5.99 18.73 3.14
N MET A 327 5.70 17.57 2.56
CA MET A 327 6.20 17.14 1.25
C MET A 327 5.27 17.56 0.10
N LEU A 328 4.10 18.15 0.42
CA LEU A 328 3.24 18.80 -0.56
C LEU A 328 3.75 20.21 -0.87
N PRO A 329 3.63 20.69 -2.12
CA PRO A 329 3.95 22.05 -2.49
C PRO A 329 2.81 23.01 -2.09
N LEU A 330 2.56 23.16 -0.79
CA LEU A 330 1.47 23.99 -0.25
C LEU A 330 1.59 25.45 -0.75
N PRO A 331 0.47 26.14 -1.07
CA PRO A 331 -0.93 25.74 -0.89
C PRO A 331 -1.51 24.88 -2.02
N TYR A 332 -0.65 24.27 -2.85
CA TYR A 332 -1.05 23.46 -4.00
C TYR A 332 -0.88 21.97 -3.72
N LEU A 333 -1.57 21.15 -4.50
CA LEU A 333 -1.40 19.70 -4.45
C LEU A 333 -0.18 19.27 -5.26
N LYS A 334 0.03 19.86 -6.44
CA LYS A 334 1.17 19.58 -7.31
C LYS A 334 1.66 20.84 -8.00
N VAL A 335 2.98 20.94 -8.14
CA VAL A 335 3.66 21.95 -8.94
C VAL A 335 4.69 21.25 -9.80
N GLY A 336 4.85 21.68 -11.05
CA GLY A 336 5.83 21.10 -11.96
C GLY A 336 5.84 21.81 -13.30
N TYR A 337 6.73 21.39 -14.19
CA TYR A 337 6.82 21.95 -15.53
C TYR A 337 6.10 21.06 -16.54
N LEU A 338 5.43 21.70 -17.49
CA LEU A 338 4.85 21.09 -18.68
C LEU A 338 5.14 22.00 -19.88
N THR A 339 5.30 21.39 -21.04
CA THR A 339 5.41 22.08 -22.31
C THR A 339 4.02 22.21 -22.91
N ALA A 340 3.62 23.43 -23.26
CA ALA A 340 2.26 23.74 -23.69
C ALA A 340 2.26 24.72 -24.87
N PRO A 341 1.23 24.71 -25.72
CA PRO A 341 1.09 25.70 -26.79
C PRO A 341 0.76 27.09 -26.20
N PRO A 342 0.87 28.17 -27.00
CA PRO A 342 0.29 29.45 -26.64
C PRO A 342 -1.22 29.29 -26.38
N ALA A 343 -1.75 29.90 -25.31
CA ALA A 343 -3.15 29.68 -24.89
C ALA A 343 -4.19 30.08 -25.95
N ASP A 344 -3.86 31.01 -26.84
CA ASP A 344 -4.73 31.45 -27.94
C ASP A 344 -4.60 30.61 -29.22
N ASP A 345 -3.61 29.72 -29.30
CA ASP A 345 -3.35 28.88 -30.48
C ASP A 345 -2.97 27.45 -30.07
N PRO A 346 -3.95 26.59 -29.76
CA PRO A 346 -3.72 25.20 -29.35
C PRO A 346 -3.04 24.32 -30.40
N ILE A 347 -3.02 24.75 -31.68
CA ILE A 347 -2.46 24.02 -32.82
C ILE A 347 -1.18 24.72 -33.32
N ALA A 348 -0.57 25.54 -32.46
CA ALA A 348 0.65 26.26 -32.81
C ALA A 348 1.78 25.30 -33.22
N PRO A 349 2.65 25.69 -34.18
CA PRO A 349 3.84 24.92 -34.52
C PRO A 349 4.71 24.65 -33.29
N HIS A 350 5.39 23.50 -33.23
CA HIS A 350 6.18 23.05 -32.06
C HIS A 350 7.16 24.10 -31.53
N LYS A 351 7.75 24.90 -32.41
CA LYS A 351 8.67 26.00 -32.04
C LYS A 351 8.06 27.09 -31.14
N HIS A 352 6.73 27.16 -31.05
CA HIS A 352 6.01 28.12 -30.22
C HIS A 352 5.50 27.49 -28.92
N TRP A 353 5.70 26.19 -28.72
CA TRP A 353 5.38 25.55 -27.45
C TRP A 353 6.43 25.95 -26.42
N GLU A 354 5.97 26.43 -25.28
CA GLU A 354 6.83 26.93 -24.21
C GLU A 354 6.76 25.97 -23.03
N ARG A 355 7.93 25.66 -22.46
CA ARG A 355 8.02 24.96 -21.19
C ARG A 355 7.72 25.96 -20.08
N SER A 356 6.61 25.76 -19.37
CA SER A 356 6.16 26.65 -18.30
C SER A 356 5.85 25.86 -17.04
N GLN A 357 5.85 26.56 -15.90
CA GLN A 357 5.42 25.96 -14.64
C GLN A 357 3.88 25.91 -14.60
N PHE A 358 3.35 24.82 -14.08
CA PHE A 358 1.94 24.60 -13.81
C PHE A 358 1.72 24.27 -12.33
N ILE A 359 0.59 24.72 -11.81
CA ILE A 359 0.10 24.43 -10.46
C ILE A 359 -1.25 23.72 -10.55
N LEU A 360 -1.45 22.72 -9.69
CA LEU A 360 -2.72 22.03 -9.51
C LEU A 360 -3.16 22.21 -8.06
N ASN A 361 -4.30 22.86 -7.89
CA ASN A 361 -4.98 22.98 -6.60
C ASN A 361 -6.21 22.06 -6.57
N HIS A 362 -7.16 22.32 -5.67
CA HIS A 362 -8.38 21.52 -5.54
C HIS A 362 -9.48 21.88 -6.55
N MET A 363 -9.33 22.99 -7.29
CA MET A 363 -10.28 23.59 -8.24
C MET A 363 -9.81 23.57 -9.69
N GLU A 364 -8.52 23.76 -9.96
CA GLU A 364 -8.01 24.02 -11.29
C GLU A 364 -6.54 23.61 -11.46
N LEU A 365 -6.19 23.30 -12.72
CA LEU A 365 -4.84 23.26 -13.24
C LEU A 365 -4.56 24.58 -13.97
N GLN A 366 -3.49 25.28 -13.59
CA GLN A 366 -3.19 26.61 -14.13
C GLN A 366 -1.71 26.76 -14.47
N GLN A 367 -1.42 27.41 -15.60
CA GLN A 367 -0.08 27.86 -16.00
C GLN A 367 0.33 29.09 -15.16
N VAL A 368 1.53 29.06 -14.57
CA VAL A 368 2.08 30.14 -13.74
C VAL A 368 2.66 31.24 -14.62
N ASN A 369 2.50 32.49 -14.18
CA ASN A 369 3.05 33.67 -14.84
C ASN A 369 4.37 34.10 -14.17
N ASP A 370 5.46 34.19 -14.93
CA ASP A 370 6.78 34.63 -14.43
C ASP A 370 6.78 36.08 -13.89
N SER A 371 5.77 36.88 -14.23
CA SER A 371 5.70 38.31 -13.88
C SER A 371 5.13 38.64 -12.49
N GLU A 372 4.64 37.66 -11.70
CA GLU A 372 4.16 37.91 -10.32
C GLU A 372 5.26 37.83 -9.25
N SER A 373 6.52 37.53 -9.62
CA SER A 373 7.65 37.43 -8.67
C SER A 373 8.56 38.67 -8.59
N ALA A 374 8.29 39.73 -9.36
CA ALA A 374 9.09 40.96 -9.36
C ALA A 374 8.26 42.17 -8.91
N PRO A 375 8.78 43.06 -8.04
CA PRO A 375 8.10 44.30 -7.70
C PRO A 375 7.99 45.18 -8.96
N VAL A 376 6.75 45.38 -9.39
CA VAL A 376 6.36 46.15 -10.58
C VAL A 376 6.98 47.55 -10.54
N LYS A 377 7.94 47.81 -11.44
CA LYS A 377 8.18 49.17 -11.91
C LYS A 377 7.20 49.44 -13.03
N ALA A 378 6.26 50.35 -12.76
CA ALA A 378 5.31 50.84 -13.73
C ALA A 378 6.05 51.49 -14.91
N ASN A 379 5.91 50.91 -16.09
CA ASN A 379 5.79 51.69 -17.32
C ASN A 379 5.00 50.91 -18.36
N ALA A 380 3.95 51.57 -18.82
CA ALA A 380 2.93 51.05 -19.72
C ALA A 380 3.47 50.85 -21.14
N LEU A 381 3.29 49.64 -21.65
CA LEU A 381 2.90 49.40 -23.03
C LEU A 381 1.74 48.39 -22.99
N VAL A 382 0.77 48.59 -23.86
CA VAL A 382 -0.41 47.70 -24.02
C VAL A 382 0.09 46.37 -24.58
N GLU A 383 0.67 45.53 -23.72
CA GLU A 383 0.87 44.12 -24.02
C GLU A 383 -0.52 43.49 -23.99
N LYS A 384 -0.91 42.86 -25.11
CA LYS A 384 -2.01 41.89 -25.12
C LYS A 384 -1.85 41.03 -23.87
N ALA A 385 -2.83 41.05 -22.97
CA ALA A 385 -2.83 40.21 -21.78
C ALA A 385 -2.53 38.78 -22.24
N LYS A 386 -1.32 38.28 -21.95
CA LYS A 386 -0.86 36.96 -22.39
C LYS A 386 -1.85 35.97 -21.75
N ARG A 387 -2.75 35.39 -22.54
CA ARG A 387 -3.69 34.40 -22.02
C ARG A 387 -2.89 33.16 -21.62
N PHE A 388 -3.28 32.57 -20.50
CA PHE A 388 -2.62 31.41 -19.91
C PHE A 388 -3.58 30.23 -19.95
N ILE A 389 -3.01 29.03 -20.01
CA ILE A 389 -3.80 27.81 -19.98
C ILE A 389 -4.32 27.62 -18.55
N LYS A 390 -5.65 27.50 -18.45
CA LYS A 390 -6.36 27.19 -17.23
C LYS A 390 -7.41 26.12 -17.54
N VAL A 391 -7.47 25.09 -16.71
CA VAL A 391 -8.45 24.02 -16.79
C VAL A 391 -9.12 23.86 -15.42
N ASP A 392 -10.40 24.21 -15.35
CA ASP A 392 -11.20 23.99 -14.17
C ASP A 392 -11.53 22.50 -14.03
N VAL A 393 -11.40 21.96 -12.82
CA VAL A 393 -11.63 20.53 -12.52
C VAL A 393 -13.07 20.14 -12.84
N ALA A 394 -14.01 21.06 -12.66
CA ALA A 394 -15.43 20.86 -12.99
C ALA A 394 -15.68 20.64 -14.49
N ASP A 395 -14.80 21.15 -15.36
CA ASP A 395 -14.92 21.03 -16.81
C ASP A 395 -14.24 19.78 -17.37
N ILE A 396 -13.49 19.04 -16.56
CA ILE A 396 -12.78 17.83 -17.01
C ILE A 396 -13.79 16.72 -17.33
N VAL A 397 -13.70 16.20 -18.55
CA VAL A 397 -14.45 15.04 -19.04
C VAL A 397 -13.61 13.78 -18.95
N SER A 398 -12.34 13.85 -19.35
CA SER A 398 -11.40 12.73 -19.24
C SER A 398 -9.95 13.19 -19.27
N VAL A 399 -9.06 12.43 -18.65
CA VAL A 399 -7.61 12.67 -18.71
C VAL A 399 -6.91 11.38 -19.16
N SER A 400 -6.08 11.45 -20.18
CA SER A 400 -5.35 10.30 -20.72
C SER A 400 -3.95 10.68 -21.19
N THR A 401 -3.08 9.66 -21.30
CA THR A 401 -1.85 9.81 -22.07
C THR A 401 -2.20 10.06 -23.53
N CYS A 402 -1.33 10.79 -24.24
CA CYS A 402 -1.51 11.15 -25.64
C CYS A 402 -0.28 10.74 -26.43
N SER A 403 -0.48 9.94 -27.48
CA SER A 403 0.56 9.51 -28.43
C SER A 403 0.37 10.16 -29.80
N ASP A 404 -0.31 11.31 -29.84
CA ASP A 404 -0.52 12.07 -31.06
C ASP A 404 0.83 12.58 -31.59
N LEU A 405 1.17 12.13 -32.81
CA LEU A 405 2.43 12.48 -33.48
C LEU A 405 2.51 13.96 -33.88
N THR A 406 1.40 14.70 -33.77
CA THR A 406 1.38 16.15 -33.96
C THR A 406 1.81 16.93 -32.72
N LEU A 407 2.00 16.27 -31.57
CA LEU A 407 2.57 16.92 -30.38
C LEU A 407 4.10 17.03 -30.49
N PRO A 408 4.72 17.99 -29.78
CA PRO A 408 6.17 18.02 -29.63
C PRO A 408 6.70 16.71 -29.03
N PRO A 409 7.98 16.35 -29.30
CA PRO A 409 8.60 15.18 -28.69
C PRO A 409 8.51 15.22 -27.16
N GLY A 410 8.02 14.13 -26.56
CA GLY A 410 7.89 13.99 -25.11
C GLY A 410 6.72 13.10 -24.72
N ALA A 411 6.39 13.10 -23.43
CA ALA A 411 5.31 12.30 -22.88
C ALA A 411 4.00 13.13 -22.92
N GLY A 412 3.15 12.86 -23.91
CA GLY A 412 1.93 13.64 -24.14
C GLY A 412 0.81 13.37 -23.13
N LEU A 413 0.10 14.43 -22.75
CA LEU A 413 -1.07 14.45 -21.89
C LEU A 413 -2.24 15.10 -22.65
N CYS A 414 -3.41 14.46 -22.64
CA CYS A 414 -4.64 15.04 -23.14
C CYS A 414 -5.65 15.18 -22.00
N ILE A 415 -6.15 16.40 -21.80
CA ILE A 415 -7.25 16.71 -20.89
C ILE A 415 -8.43 17.13 -21.75
N ASN A 416 -9.41 16.24 -21.92
CA ASN A 416 -10.66 16.59 -22.59
C ASN A 416 -11.52 17.38 -21.61
N THR A 417 -11.93 18.58 -22.01
CA THR A 417 -12.86 19.42 -21.25
C THR A 417 -14.18 19.60 -21.99
N THR A 418 -15.19 20.15 -21.32
CA THR A 418 -16.45 20.62 -21.94
C THR A 418 -16.23 21.69 -23.02
N HIS A 419 -15.09 22.38 -22.99
CA HIS A 419 -14.71 23.43 -23.93
C HIS A 419 -13.75 22.96 -25.04
N GLY A 420 -13.36 21.68 -25.03
CA GLY A 420 -12.43 21.08 -25.98
C GLY A 420 -11.19 20.47 -25.33
N PRO A 421 -10.34 19.78 -26.11
CA PRO A 421 -9.14 19.15 -25.60
C PRO A 421 -8.03 20.16 -25.30
N VAL A 422 -7.32 19.96 -24.20
CA VAL A 422 -6.08 20.65 -23.85
C VAL A 422 -4.94 19.64 -23.90
N PHE A 423 -3.92 19.96 -24.71
CA PHE A 423 -2.74 19.11 -24.89
C PHE A 423 -1.54 19.71 -24.17
N LEU A 424 -0.85 18.89 -23.40
CA LEU A 424 0.34 19.24 -22.65
C LEU A 424 1.39 18.14 -22.86
N VAL A 425 2.68 18.47 -22.72
CA VAL A 425 3.77 17.50 -22.85
C VAL A 425 4.64 17.56 -21.60
N ALA A 426 4.81 16.42 -20.93
CA ALA A 426 5.73 16.29 -19.81
C ALA A 426 7.13 15.91 -20.30
N ASP A 427 8.15 16.33 -19.54
CA ASP A 427 9.56 16.09 -19.86
C ASP A 427 9.92 14.59 -19.87
N THR A 428 9.25 13.78 -19.03
CA THR A 428 9.45 12.33 -18.92
C THR A 428 8.13 11.59 -18.73
N TRP A 429 8.13 10.28 -18.98
CA TRP A 429 6.96 9.42 -18.74
C TRP A 429 6.60 9.32 -17.26
N GLU A 430 7.59 9.35 -16.37
CA GLU A 430 7.40 9.36 -14.92
C GLU A 430 6.75 10.67 -14.44
N SER A 431 7.15 11.80 -15.03
CA SER A 431 6.52 13.10 -14.77
C SER A 431 5.09 13.13 -15.28
N LEU A 432 4.84 12.57 -16.47
CA LEU A 432 3.50 12.41 -17.04
C LEU A 432 2.60 11.60 -16.09
N ASP A 433 3.06 10.44 -15.63
CA ASP A 433 2.35 9.60 -14.67
C ASP A 433 1.97 10.39 -13.41
N GLY A 434 2.91 11.16 -12.86
CA GLY A 434 2.64 11.99 -11.68
C GLY A 434 1.62 13.10 -11.91
N TRP A 435 1.55 13.67 -13.12
CA TRP A 435 0.52 14.64 -13.50
C TRP A 435 -0.83 13.97 -13.73
N LEU A 436 -0.85 12.87 -14.47
CA LEU A 436 -2.03 12.08 -14.77
C LEU A 436 -2.73 11.61 -13.49
N ASP A 437 -1.95 11.03 -12.57
CA ASP A 437 -2.42 10.56 -11.26
C ASP A 437 -2.99 11.73 -10.45
N ALA A 438 -2.26 12.84 -10.32
CA ALA A 438 -2.69 13.98 -9.52
C ALA A 438 -3.99 14.61 -10.04
N ILE A 439 -4.13 14.85 -11.35
CA ILE A 439 -5.33 15.44 -11.93
C ILE A 439 -6.53 14.50 -11.74
N ARG A 440 -6.35 13.20 -11.98
CA ARG A 440 -7.42 12.20 -11.78
C ARG A 440 -7.85 12.11 -10.31
N LEU A 441 -6.91 12.18 -9.37
CA LEU A 441 -7.22 12.18 -7.93
C LEU A 441 -8.03 13.42 -7.54
N VAL A 442 -7.62 14.62 -7.98
CA VAL A 442 -8.37 15.87 -7.72
C VAL A 442 -9.78 15.78 -8.31
N TYR A 443 -9.90 15.35 -9.56
CA TYR A 443 -11.21 15.15 -10.20
C TYR A 443 -12.09 14.15 -9.45
N THR A 444 -11.51 13.03 -9.00
CA THR A 444 -12.25 12.02 -8.23
C THR A 444 -12.77 12.58 -6.91
N ILE A 445 -11.93 13.32 -6.19
CA ILE A 445 -12.31 13.99 -4.93
C ILE A 445 -13.42 15.00 -5.17
N PHE A 446 -13.33 15.77 -6.26
CA PHE A 446 -14.38 16.69 -6.69
C PHE A 446 -15.70 15.97 -7.00
N ALA A 447 -15.65 14.92 -7.83
CA ALA A 447 -16.83 14.12 -8.19
C ALA A 447 -17.49 13.43 -6.98
N ARG A 448 -16.73 13.16 -5.91
CA ARG A 448 -17.24 12.63 -4.64
C ARG A 448 -17.71 13.71 -3.66
N GLY A 449 -17.70 14.99 -4.04
CA GLY A 449 -18.10 16.11 -3.19
C GLY A 449 -17.19 16.31 -1.98
N LYS A 450 -15.90 15.99 -2.12
CA LYS A 450 -14.88 16.08 -1.06
C LYS A 450 -13.84 17.17 -1.29
N THR A 451 -14.12 18.07 -2.22
CA THR A 451 -13.31 19.23 -2.56
C THR A 451 -12.90 20.07 -1.36
N ASP A 452 -13.83 20.42 -0.47
CA ASP A 452 -13.55 21.27 0.69
C ASP A 452 -12.58 20.61 1.67
N VAL A 453 -12.62 19.27 1.74
CA VAL A 453 -11.69 18.50 2.56
C VAL A 453 -10.28 18.61 1.97
N LEU A 454 -10.13 18.46 0.65
CA LEU A 454 -8.85 18.64 -0.02
C LEU A 454 -8.34 20.08 0.10
N ALA A 455 -9.22 21.07 -0.02
CA ALA A 455 -8.91 22.48 0.21
C ALA A 455 -8.30 22.67 1.60
N GLY A 456 -8.97 22.20 2.65
CA GLY A 456 -8.45 22.28 4.03
C GLY A 456 -7.10 21.59 4.22
N ILE A 457 -6.84 20.48 3.52
CA ILE A 457 -5.52 19.80 3.58
C ILE A 457 -4.41 20.71 3.03
N ILE A 458 -4.64 21.32 1.86
CA ILE A 458 -3.60 22.06 1.13
C ILE A 458 -3.48 23.53 1.56
N THR A 459 -4.55 24.17 2.04
CA THR A 459 -4.50 25.58 2.47
C THR A 459 -4.23 25.76 3.97
N GLY A 460 -4.56 24.74 4.78
CA GLY A 460 -4.37 24.76 6.23
C GLY A 460 -5.60 25.15 7.03
#